data_AF-A0A7W0RVL4-F1
#
_entry.id   AF-A0A7W0RVL4-F1
#
_cell.length_a   1.000
_cell.length_b   1.000
_cell.length_c   1.000
_cell.angle_alpha   90.00
_cell.angle_beta   90.00
_cell.angle_gamma   90.00
#
_symmetry.space_group_name_H-M   'P 1'
#
loop_
_entity.id
_entity.type
_entity.pdbx_description
1 polymer ?
#
loop_
_entity_poly.entity_id
_entity_poly.type
_entity_poly.pdbx_seq_one_letter_code
_entity_poly.pdbx_strand_id
1 'polypeptide(L)' 'MINTFMLASDYYLVEFVKQMSQMTSGKAYFATPGNLTQFVLIDFLKRKKSRVR' A
#
# COMPACT_ATOMS: atom_id res chain seq x y z
N MET A 1 1.64 13.39 3.51
CA MET A 1 0.90 12.11 3.50
C MET A 1 1.79 11.04 2.90
N ILE A 2 2.14 10.00 3.66
CA ILE A 2 2.99 8.89 3.21
C ILE A 2 2.09 7.68 2.92
N ASN A 3 2.32 6.98 1.81
CA ASN A 3 1.64 5.72 1.51
C ASN A 3 2.65 4.58 1.60
N THR A 4 2.33 3.56 2.38
CA THR A 4 3.21 2.41 2.63
C THR A 4 2.53 1.15 2.12
N PHE A 5 3.22 0.41 1.24
CA PHE A 5 2.80 -0.91 0.79
C PHE A 5 3.69 -1.95 1.46
N MET A 6 3.09 -2.72 2.35
CA MET A 6 3.80 -3.69 3.16
C MET A 6 3.52 -5.11 2.65
N LEU A 7 4.61 -5.83 2.37
CA LEU A 7 4.61 -7.20 1.86
C LEU A 7 5.00 -8.26 2.90
N ALA A 8 5.58 -7.81 4.01
CA ALA A 8 6.06 -8.67 5.07
C ALA A 8 4.98 -8.88 6.13
N SER A 9 4.99 -10.07 6.74
CA SER A 9 4.04 -10.46 7.80
C SER A 9 4.64 -10.38 9.20
N ASP A 10 5.87 -9.88 9.33
CA ASP A 10 6.54 -9.74 10.63
C ASP A 10 5.75 -8.78 11.53
N TYR A 11 5.35 -9.27 12.70
CA TYR A 11 4.55 -8.55 13.68
C TYR A 11 5.16 -7.20 14.05
N TYR A 12 6.49 -7.15 14.27
CA TYR A 12 7.17 -5.91 14.67
C TYR A 12 7.13 -4.87 13.55
N LEU A 13 7.27 -5.30 12.31
CA LEU A 13 7.26 -4.41 11.15
C LEU A 13 5.84 -3.87 10.89
N VAL A 14 4.80 -4.66 11.17
CA VAL A 14 3.39 -4.21 11.09
C VAL A 14 3.11 -3.10 12.11
N GLU A 15 3.59 -3.29 13.33
CA GLU A 15 3.38 -2.34 14.41
C GLU A 15 4.10 -1.01 14.15
N PHE A 16 5.33 -1.07 13.62
CA PHE A 16 6.07 0.10 13.15
C PHE A 16 5.29 0.87 12.06
N VAL A 17 4.79 0.18 11.03
CA VAL A 17 4.06 0.81 9.92
C VAL A 17 2.75 1.44 10.39
N LYS A 18 2.06 0.82 11.36
CA LYS A 18 0.86 1.38 11.98
C LYS A 18 1.15 2.70 12.69
N GLN A 19 2.19 2.75 13.53
CA GLN A 19 2.57 3.97 14.23
C GLN A 19 2.97 5.09 13.24
N MET A 20 3.76 4.74 12.22
CA MET A 20 4.17 5.71 11.19
C MET A 20 2.98 6.25 10.39
N SER A 21 2.01 5.40 10.03
CA SER A 21 0.80 5.84 9.32
C SER A 21 -0.07 6.75 10.18
N GLN A 22 -0.19 6.49 11.49
CA GLN A 22 -0.92 7.38 12.39
C GLN A 22 -0.27 8.76 12.50
N MET A 23 1.06 8.81 12.65
CA MET A 23 1.80 10.08 12.75
C MET A 23 1.72 10.92 11.47
N THR A 24 1.72 10.26 10.30
CA THR A 24 1.77 10.95 9.00
C THR A 24 0.39 11.18 8.38
N SER A 25 -0.68 10.76 9.08
CA SER A 25 -2.02 10.61 8.51
C SER A 25 -1.99 9.89 7.15
N GLY A 26 -1.08 8.91 7.06
CA GLY A 26 -0.75 8.14 5.87
C GLY A 26 -1.60 6.88 5.75
N LYS A 27 -1.50 6.22 4.60
CA LYS A 27 -2.22 4.95 4.34
C LYS A 27 -1.24 3.79 4.29
N ALA A 28 -1.49 2.77 5.10
CA ALA A 28 -0.78 1.51 5.05
C ALA A 28 -1.64 0.45 4.34
N TYR A 29 -1.06 -0.19 3.33
CA TYR A 29 -1.66 -1.27 2.57
C TYR A 29 -0.90 -2.54 2.92
N PHE A 30 -1.54 -3.42 3.69
CA PHE A 30 -1.01 -4.72 4.04
C PHE A 30 -1.40 -5.72 2.95
N ALA A 31 -0.43 -6.27 2.26
CA ALA A 31 -0.62 -7.23 1.18
C ALA A 31 0.24 -8.47 1.43
N THR A 32 -0.26 -9.63 1.04
CA THR A 32 0.55 -10.83 0.87
C THR A 32 1.06 -10.90 -0.58
N PRO A 33 2.17 -11.58 -0.86
CA PRO A 33 2.73 -11.66 -2.21
C PRO A 33 1.70 -12.11 -3.29
N GLY A 34 0.73 -12.95 -2.90
CA GLY A 34 -0.32 -13.43 -3.79
C GLY A 34 -1.40 -12.40 -4.16
N ASN A 35 -1.60 -11.34 -3.36
CA ASN A 35 -2.63 -10.32 -3.62
C ASN A 35 -2.05 -8.90 -3.83
N LEU A 36 -0.75 -8.67 -3.56
CA LEU A 36 -0.08 -7.41 -3.88
C LEU A 36 -0.17 -7.09 -5.37
N THR A 37 0.06 -8.08 -6.23
CA THR A 37 0.00 -7.90 -7.68
C THR A 37 -1.35 -7.33 -8.11
N GLN A 38 -2.45 -7.74 -7.47
CA GLN A 38 -3.79 -7.28 -7.79
C GLN A 38 -4.00 -5.80 -7.42
N PHE A 39 -3.51 -5.35 -6.26
CA PHE A 39 -3.61 -3.94 -5.86
C PHE A 39 -2.76 -3.02 -6.75
N VAL A 40 -1.52 -3.44 -7.08
CA VAL A 40 -0.64 -2.71 -8.00
C VAL A 40 -1.24 -2.64 -9.41
N LEU A 41 -1.82 -3.75 -9.90
CA LEU A 41 -2.45 -3.80 -11.22
C LEU A 41 -3.66 -2.87 -11.31
N ILE A 42 -4.49 -2.82 -10.26
CA ILE A 42 -5.67 -1.93 -10.19
C ILE A 42 -5.24 -0.47 -10.24
N ASP A 43 -4.22 -0.08 -9.47
CA ASP A 43 -3.73 1.31 -9.46
C ASP A 43 -3.08 1.70 -10.79
N PHE A 44 -2.31 0.79 -11.41
CA PHE A 44 -1.74 0.99 -12.74
C PHE A 44 -2.82 1.20 -13.80
N LEU A 45 -3.84 0.33 -13.82
CA LEU A 45 -4.96 0.42 -14.77
C LEU A 45 -5.79 1.70 -14.55
N LYS A 46 -6.05 2.10 -13.30
CA LYS A 46 -6.74 3.37 -12.98
C LYS A 46 -5.97 4.57 -13.49
N ARG A 47 -4.65 4.64 -13.24
CA ARG A 47 -3.79 5.73 -13.74
C ARG A 47 -3.73 5.78 -15.27
N LYS A 48 -3.64 4.62 -15.93
CA LYS A 48 -3.63 4.55 -17.41
C LYS A 48 -4.95 5.06 -18.00
N LYS A 49 -6.10 4.73 -17.40
CA LYS A 49 -7.42 5.23 -17.85
C LYS A 49 -7.57 6.74 -17.68
N SER A 50 -7.01 7.31 -16.62
CA SER A 50 -7.06 8.75 -16.37
C SER A 50 -6.19 9.57 -17.33
N ARG A 51 -5.12 8.98 -17.89
CA ARG A 51 -4.21 9.66 -18.83
C ARG A 51 -4.71 9.67 -20.29
N VAL A 52 -5.69 8.80 -20.60
CA VAL A 52 -6.27 8.67 -21.95
C VAL A 52 -7.55 9.52 -22.10
N ARG A 53 -7.93 10.29 -21.07
CA ARG A 53 -8.99 11.29 -21.15
C ARG A 53 -8.42 12.69 -21.31
#